data_AF-A0A8J7AU52-F1
#
_entry.id   AF-A0A8J7AU52-F1
#
_cell.length_a   1.000
_cell.length_b   1.000
_cell.length_c   1.000
_cell.angle_alpha   90.00
_cell.angle_beta   90.00
_cell.angle_gamma   90.00
#
_symmetry.space_group_name_H-M   'P 1'
#
loop_
_entity.id
_entity.type
_entity.pdbx_description
1 polymer ?
#
loop_
_entity_poly.entity_id
_entity_poly.type
_entity_poly.pdbx_seq_one_letter_code
_entity_poly.pdbx_strand_id
1 'polypeptide(L)'
;MGKLAISLGSGLLLASLTSCRNLAPVVPRQIVLKQSWEIESGDRVAGQLVTGSLGDISVRLRGTRLRAPFAGQVELAAKGFHCIYFSTPEVPAYLFRYCGVRQPRLGMVQAGEVMGHGRQIHFATLRRQPDGAWAIVEPSDRVLEQSLNQPPPALRF
;
A
#
# COMPACT_ATOMS: atom_id res chain seq x y z
N MET A 1 68.16 11.90 -37.75
CA MET A 1 67.95 10.42 -37.75
C MET A 1 68.04 9.99 -36.30
N GLY A 2 67.09 9.34 -35.63
CA GLY A 2 65.78 8.81 -35.99
C GLY A 2 64.86 8.84 -34.75
N LYS A 3 63.57 8.60 -35.00
CA LYS A 3 62.46 8.63 -34.03
C LYS A 3 62.54 7.43 -33.08
N LEU A 4 62.09 7.58 -31.84
CA LEU A 4 61.47 6.47 -31.11
C LEU A 4 60.35 6.97 -30.20
N ALA A 5 59.18 6.40 -30.44
CA ALA A 5 57.90 6.68 -29.82
C ALA A 5 57.78 5.94 -28.49
N ILE A 6 57.13 6.56 -27.50
CA ILE A 6 56.53 5.83 -26.37
C ILE A 6 55.08 6.31 -26.21
N SER A 7 54.22 5.34 -26.46
CA SER A 7 52.77 5.21 -26.36
C SER A 7 52.01 6.13 -25.41
N LEU A 8 50.94 6.72 -25.97
CA LEU A 8 49.70 7.07 -25.26
C LEU A 8 49.15 5.87 -24.50
N GLY A 9 48.68 6.08 -23.28
CA GLY A 9 47.96 5.04 -22.54
C GLY A 9 47.63 5.38 -21.09
N SER A 10 47.06 6.55 -20.80
CA SER A 10 46.39 6.77 -19.51
C SER A 10 44.88 6.76 -19.75
N GLY A 11 44.30 5.62 -19.42
CA GLY A 11 42.92 5.26 -19.68
C GLY A 11 41.92 6.21 -19.06
N LEU A 12 40.88 6.49 -19.84
CA LEU A 12 39.58 7.00 -19.40
C LEU A 12 39.09 6.20 -18.19
N LEU A 13 39.24 6.78 -17.01
CA LEU A 13 38.53 6.40 -15.79
C LEU A 13 37.70 7.63 -15.40
N LEU A 14 36.43 7.39 -15.05
CA LEU A 14 35.41 8.35 -14.55
C LEU A 14 34.32 8.74 -15.56
N ALA A 15 33.55 7.74 -16.00
CA ALA A 15 32.16 7.96 -16.43
C ALA A 15 31.23 6.92 -15.79
N SER A 16 31.33 6.77 -14.46
CA SER A 16 30.37 5.98 -13.68
C SER A 16 29.06 6.77 -13.51
N LEU A 17 28.21 6.65 -14.54
CA LEU A 17 26.75 6.48 -14.49
C LEU A 17 26.05 6.94 -13.20
N THR A 18 25.75 8.23 -13.09
CA THR A 18 24.70 8.75 -12.21
C THR A 18 23.33 8.45 -12.83
N SER A 19 22.91 7.17 -12.79
CA SER A 19 21.51 6.83 -13.09
C SER A 19 20.65 7.20 -11.89
N CYS A 20 20.27 8.47 -11.80
CA CYS A 20 19.15 8.88 -10.96
C CYS A 20 17.89 8.24 -11.54
N ARG A 21 17.48 7.09 -10.98
CA ARG A 21 16.12 6.60 -11.19
C ARG A 21 15.17 7.69 -10.73
N ASN A 22 14.49 8.33 -11.68
CA ASN A 22 13.39 9.25 -11.40
C ASN A 22 12.33 8.47 -10.62
N LEU A 23 12.35 8.59 -9.30
CA LEU A 23 11.29 8.12 -8.43
C LEU A 23 10.07 8.97 -8.76
N ALA A 24 9.16 8.44 -9.56
CA ALA A 24 7.89 9.08 -9.80
C ALA A 24 7.22 9.34 -8.43
N PRO A 25 6.76 10.56 -8.15
CA PRO A 25 6.12 10.86 -6.88
C PRO A 25 4.87 10.00 -6.74
N VAL A 26 4.72 9.36 -5.59
CA VAL A 26 3.51 8.62 -5.24
C VAL A 26 2.38 9.64 -5.07
N VAL A 27 1.37 9.58 -5.93
CA VAL A 27 0.16 10.40 -5.81
C VAL A 27 -0.87 9.64 -4.99
N PRO A 28 -1.26 10.12 -3.78
CA PRO A 28 -2.30 9.47 -2.99
C PRO A 28 -3.65 9.47 -3.70
N ARG A 29 -4.38 8.36 -3.61
CA ARG A 29 -5.70 8.21 -4.21
C ARG A 29 -6.73 9.00 -3.42
N GLN A 30 -7.40 9.90 -4.14
CA GLN A 30 -8.55 10.65 -3.66
C GLN A 30 -9.84 9.86 -3.94
N ILE A 31 -10.77 9.88 -2.99
CA ILE A 31 -12.12 9.36 -3.18
C ILE A 31 -13.14 10.34 -2.61
N VAL A 32 -14.34 10.36 -3.19
CA VAL A 32 -15.51 11.03 -2.60
C VAL A 32 -16.28 9.98 -1.82
N LEU A 33 -16.32 10.12 -0.50
CA LEU A 33 -17.11 9.25 0.38
C LEU A 33 -18.50 9.84 0.57
N LYS A 34 -19.54 9.02 0.41
CA LYS A 34 -20.94 9.46 0.62
C LYS A 34 -21.26 9.73 2.07
N GLN A 35 -20.73 8.90 2.97
CA GLN A 35 -20.90 9.09 4.40
C GLN A 35 -19.75 9.96 4.92
N SER A 36 -20.08 11.03 5.63
CA SER A 36 -19.13 11.84 6.38
C SER A 36 -19.43 11.73 7.86
N TRP A 37 -18.40 11.55 8.69
CA TRP A 37 -18.52 11.60 10.13
C TRP A 37 -17.82 12.83 10.67
N GLU A 38 -18.22 13.26 11.87
CA GLU A 38 -17.55 14.36 12.57
C GLU A 38 -16.13 14.00 12.99
N ILE A 39 -15.86 12.71 13.25
CA ILE A 39 -14.56 12.18 13.68
C ILE A 39 -14.09 11.10 12.71
N GLU A 40 -12.92 11.30 12.12
CA GLU A 40 -12.26 10.40 11.18
C GLU A 40 -10.91 9.89 11.69
N SER A 41 -10.42 8.81 11.08
CA SER A 41 -9.05 8.34 11.33
C SER A 41 -8.06 9.42 10.89
N GLY A 42 -7.05 9.68 11.70
CA GLY A 42 -6.10 10.78 11.48
C GLY A 42 -6.42 12.05 12.25
N ASP A 43 -7.66 12.22 12.73
CA ASP A 43 -8.02 13.37 13.57
C ASP A 43 -7.36 13.29 14.95
N ARG A 44 -7.41 14.42 15.68
CA ARG A 44 -7.00 14.49 17.08
C ARG A 44 -8.14 14.95 17.98
N VAL A 45 -8.45 14.14 18.98
CA VAL A 45 -9.43 14.48 20.04
C VAL A 45 -8.67 14.58 21.36
N ALA A 46 -8.76 15.74 22.02
CA ALA A 46 -7.96 16.03 23.22
C ALA A 46 -6.45 15.72 23.06
N GLY A 47 -5.91 16.00 21.86
CA GLY A 47 -4.50 15.74 21.51
C GLY A 47 -4.18 14.27 21.17
N GLN A 48 -5.07 13.32 21.45
CA GLN A 48 -4.89 11.90 21.13
C GLN A 48 -5.25 11.62 19.68
N LEU A 49 -4.45 10.79 19.01
CA LEU A 49 -4.66 10.41 17.63
C LEU A 49 -5.81 9.39 17.50
N VAL A 50 -6.80 9.72 16.69
CA VAL A 50 -7.84 8.78 16.29
C VAL A 50 -7.27 7.83 15.25
N THR A 51 -7.24 6.53 15.55
CA THR A 51 -6.64 5.54 14.65
C THR A 51 -7.64 4.81 13.76
N GLY A 52 -8.93 4.78 14.14
CA GLY A 52 -10.04 4.18 13.37
C GLY A 52 -11.28 5.06 13.43
N SER A 53 -12.16 4.93 12.44
CA SER A 53 -13.42 5.69 12.34
C SER A 53 -14.63 4.76 12.24
N LEU A 54 -15.83 5.33 12.13
CA LEU A 54 -17.05 4.56 11.95
C LEU A 54 -17.04 3.84 10.60
N GLY A 55 -17.51 2.58 10.60
CA GLY A 55 -17.52 1.73 9.41
C GLY A 55 -16.25 0.89 9.21
N ASP A 56 -15.22 1.08 10.06
CA ASP A 56 -14.08 0.17 10.12
C ASP A 56 -14.30 -0.95 11.15
N ILE A 57 -13.65 -2.10 10.93
CA ILE A 57 -13.39 -3.09 11.98
C ILE A 57 -11.91 -3.07 12.37
N SER A 58 -11.63 -3.20 13.67
CA SER A 58 -10.26 -3.24 14.18
C SER A 58 -9.76 -4.68 14.35
N VAL A 59 -8.59 -4.97 13.80
CA VAL A 59 -7.95 -6.30 13.92
C VAL A 59 -6.55 -6.18 14.50
N ARG A 60 -6.29 -6.88 15.60
CA ARG A 60 -4.95 -6.98 16.19
C ARG A 60 -4.14 -8.04 15.45
N LEU A 61 -2.99 -7.65 14.89
CA LEU A 61 -2.24 -8.51 13.98
C LEU A 61 -1.31 -9.53 14.65
N ARG A 62 -0.94 -9.39 15.94
CA ARG A 62 -0.06 -10.34 16.65
C ARG A 62 1.20 -10.80 15.87
N GLY A 63 1.77 -9.92 15.02
CA GLY A 63 2.93 -10.23 14.16
C GLY A 63 2.60 -10.72 12.75
N THR A 64 1.33 -11.00 12.45
CA THR A 64 0.83 -11.29 11.10
C THR A 64 1.10 -10.13 10.15
N ARG A 65 1.59 -10.44 8.95
CA ARG A 65 1.79 -9.47 7.87
C ARG A 65 0.50 -9.31 7.09
N LEU A 66 0.21 -8.08 6.68
CA LEU A 66 -0.92 -7.80 5.79
C LEU A 66 -0.53 -8.18 4.37
N ARG A 67 -1.34 -9.02 3.73
CA ARG A 67 -1.08 -9.58 2.39
C ARG A 67 -2.18 -9.22 1.41
N ALA A 68 -1.84 -9.18 0.13
CA ALA A 68 -2.81 -8.96 -0.93
C ALA A 68 -3.71 -10.20 -1.06
N PRO A 69 -5.04 -10.06 -0.95
CA PRO A 69 -5.96 -11.20 -1.07
C PRO A 69 -6.04 -11.73 -2.51
N PHE A 70 -5.79 -10.85 -3.49
CA PHE A 70 -5.79 -11.12 -4.92
C PHE A 70 -4.66 -10.33 -5.59
N ALA A 71 -4.47 -10.52 -6.90
CA ALA A 71 -3.58 -9.67 -7.67
C ALA A 71 -4.26 -8.31 -7.90
N GLY A 72 -3.60 -7.21 -7.54
CA GLY A 72 -4.24 -5.90 -7.55
C GLY A 72 -3.27 -4.75 -7.38
N GLN A 73 -3.83 -3.60 -7.04
CA GLN A 73 -3.12 -2.33 -6.95
C GLN A 73 -3.26 -1.77 -5.53
N VAL A 74 -2.12 -1.44 -4.92
CA VAL A 74 -2.01 -0.78 -3.62
C VAL A 74 -1.66 0.69 -3.80
N GLU A 75 -2.47 1.57 -3.23
CA GLU A 75 -2.32 3.02 -3.31
C GLU A 75 -2.37 3.64 -1.91
N LEU A 76 -1.64 4.73 -1.68
CA LEU A 76 -1.83 5.51 -0.46
C LEU A 76 -3.22 6.15 -0.48
N ALA A 77 -3.92 6.11 0.65
CA ALA A 77 -5.13 6.91 0.81
C ALA A 77 -4.73 8.37 1.07
N ALA A 78 -5.44 9.30 0.45
CA ALA A 78 -5.22 10.73 0.65
C ALA A 78 -5.60 11.23 2.06
N LYS A 79 -6.48 10.50 2.75
CA LYS A 79 -6.93 10.79 4.11
C LYS A 79 -6.79 9.55 4.98
N GLY A 80 -6.64 9.75 6.29
CA GLY A 80 -6.53 8.69 7.28
C GLY A 80 -5.12 8.44 7.80
N PHE A 81 -5.01 7.89 9.01
CA PHE A 81 -3.73 7.56 9.62
C PHE A 81 -3.13 6.26 9.05
N HIS A 82 -2.06 6.38 8.26
CA HIS A 82 -1.36 5.26 7.65
C HIS A 82 -2.31 4.31 6.89
N CYS A 83 -3.13 4.90 6.03
CA CYS A 83 -4.13 4.18 5.26
C CYS A 83 -3.65 3.90 3.83
N ILE A 84 -3.92 2.68 3.38
CA ILE A 84 -3.81 2.27 1.97
C ILE A 84 -5.18 1.86 1.46
N TYR A 85 -5.36 2.04 0.15
CA TYR A 85 -6.40 1.39 -0.61
C TYR A 85 -5.83 0.21 -1.39
N PHE A 86 -6.57 -0.89 -1.43
CA PHE A 86 -6.34 -2.02 -2.30
C PHE A 86 -7.53 -2.16 -3.25
N SER A 87 -7.26 -2.22 -4.55
CA SER A 87 -8.24 -2.46 -5.61
C SER A 87 -7.80 -3.62 -6.48
N THR A 88 -8.77 -4.32 -7.07
CA THR A 88 -8.52 -5.60 -7.72
C THR A 88 -9.52 -5.82 -8.85
N PRO A 89 -9.12 -6.32 -10.02
CA PRO A 89 -10.04 -6.59 -11.14
C PRO A 89 -11.04 -7.73 -10.86
N GLU A 90 -10.79 -8.56 -9.86
CA GLU A 90 -11.65 -9.68 -9.43
C GLU A 90 -12.96 -9.19 -8.84
N VAL A 91 -12.97 -8.01 -8.20
CA VAL A 91 -14.15 -7.35 -7.63
C VAL A 91 -14.11 -5.85 -7.91
N PRO A 92 -14.29 -5.42 -9.18
CA PRO A 92 -13.94 -4.08 -9.66
C PRO A 92 -14.82 -2.95 -9.09
N ALA A 93 -15.99 -3.29 -8.55
CA ALA A 93 -16.88 -2.32 -7.90
C ALA A 93 -16.49 -2.04 -6.43
N TYR A 94 -15.47 -2.72 -5.91
CA TYR A 94 -15.06 -2.64 -4.50
C TYR A 94 -13.66 -2.04 -4.34
N LEU A 95 -13.48 -1.36 -3.21
CA LEU A 95 -12.21 -0.81 -2.76
C LEU A 95 -12.03 -1.17 -1.29
N PHE A 96 -10.85 -1.66 -0.94
CA PHE A 96 -10.57 -2.14 0.41
C PHE A 96 -9.62 -1.16 1.09
N ARG A 97 -10.03 -0.61 2.23
CA ARG A 97 -9.21 0.33 3.01
C ARG A 97 -8.57 -0.40 4.17
N TYR A 98 -7.25 -0.27 4.29
CA TYR A 98 -6.48 -0.75 5.44
C TYR A 98 -5.75 0.43 6.08
N CYS A 99 -6.09 0.77 7.32
CA CYS A 99 -5.43 1.80 8.11
C CYS A 99 -4.54 1.21 9.20
N GLY A 100 -3.54 1.98 9.66
CA GLY A 100 -2.52 1.48 10.59
C GLY A 100 -1.40 0.67 9.93
N VAL A 101 -1.27 0.74 8.60
CA VAL A 101 -0.28 -0.01 7.82
C VAL A 101 1.05 0.74 7.76
N ARG A 102 2.10 0.11 8.28
CA ARG A 102 3.47 0.60 8.26
C ARG A 102 4.23 0.02 7.08
N GLN A 103 5.10 0.86 6.48
CA GLN A 103 5.92 0.54 5.31
C GLN A 103 5.11 -0.15 4.21
N PRO A 104 4.07 0.52 3.68
CA PRO A 104 3.23 -0.08 2.66
C PRO A 104 4.03 -0.35 1.38
N ARG A 105 3.80 -1.52 0.77
CA ARG A 105 4.26 -1.83 -0.58
C ARG A 105 3.23 -1.30 -1.57
N LEU A 106 3.57 -0.19 -2.22
CA LEU A 106 2.71 0.48 -3.18
C LEU A 106 2.91 -0.07 -4.59
N GLY A 107 1.92 0.10 -5.45
CA GLY A 107 1.95 -0.40 -6.83
C GLY A 107 1.19 -1.71 -7.01
N MET A 108 1.45 -2.36 -8.13
CA MET A 108 0.91 -3.68 -8.44
C MET A 108 1.49 -4.73 -7.49
N VAL A 109 0.62 -5.59 -6.98
CA VAL A 109 0.97 -6.72 -6.11
C VAL A 109 0.28 -7.98 -6.61
N GLN A 110 0.93 -9.13 -6.40
CA GLN A 110 0.32 -10.44 -6.65
C GLN A 110 -0.37 -10.97 -5.40
N ALA A 111 -1.31 -11.91 -5.58
CA ALA A 111 -1.97 -12.57 -4.46
C ALA A 111 -0.95 -13.18 -3.47
N GLY A 112 -1.17 -12.96 -2.17
CA GLY A 112 -0.30 -13.40 -1.09
C GLY A 112 0.95 -12.53 -0.85
N GLU A 113 1.29 -11.60 -1.75
CA GLU A 113 2.39 -10.66 -1.51
C GLU A 113 2.11 -9.76 -0.31
N VAL A 114 3.16 -9.43 0.45
CA VAL A 114 3.03 -8.55 1.61
C VAL A 114 2.77 -7.12 1.15
N MET A 115 1.63 -6.56 1.54
CA MET A 115 1.28 -5.15 1.32
C MET A 115 1.80 -4.25 2.43
N GLY A 116 2.09 -4.78 3.62
CA GLY A 116 2.66 -4.03 4.72
C GLY A 116 2.59 -4.80 6.05
N HIS A 117 2.80 -4.09 7.15
CA HIS A 117 2.70 -4.67 8.49
C HIS A 117 2.15 -3.67 9.51
N GLY A 118 1.75 -4.13 10.68
CA GLY A 118 1.24 -3.26 11.75
C GLY A 118 1.03 -4.03 13.04
N ARG A 119 0.74 -3.31 14.13
CA ARG A 119 0.30 -3.94 15.40
C ARG A 119 -1.20 -4.23 15.39
N GLN A 120 -1.94 -3.35 14.75
CA GLN A 120 -3.38 -3.39 14.55
C GLN A 120 -3.66 -2.72 13.21
N ILE A 121 -4.67 -3.22 12.51
CA ILE A 121 -5.22 -2.57 11.32
C ILE A 121 -6.68 -2.21 11.58
N HIS A 122 -7.16 -1.22 10.83
CA HIS A 122 -8.58 -0.92 10.70
C HIS A 122 -8.98 -1.18 9.25
N PHE A 123 -9.97 -2.03 9.05
CA PHE A 123 -10.39 -2.52 7.74
C PHE A 123 -11.80 -2.06 7.43
N ALA A 124 -11.98 -1.49 6.24
CA ALA A 124 -13.29 -1.19 5.67
C ALA A 124 -13.39 -1.66 4.24
N THR A 125 -14.61 -2.05 3.85
CA THR A 125 -14.98 -2.31 2.47
C THR A 125 -15.79 -1.14 1.94
N LEU A 126 -15.42 -0.64 0.78
CA LEU A 126 -16.11 0.44 0.10
C LEU A 126 -16.68 -0.09 -1.21
N ARG A 127 -17.91 0.29 -1.53
CA ARG A 127 -18.56 -0.03 -2.80
C ARG A 127 -18.77 1.23 -3.62
N ARG A 128 -18.35 1.20 -4.88
CA ARG A 128 -18.59 2.28 -5.83
C ARG A 128 -20.08 2.40 -6.13
N GLN A 129 -20.58 3.62 -6.08
CA GLN A 129 -21.96 3.98 -6.36
C GLN A 129 -22.13 4.40 -7.83
N PRO A 130 -23.38 4.40 -8.37
CA PRO A 130 -23.62 4.81 -9.76
C PRO A 130 -23.15 6.23 -10.12
N ASP A 131 -23.16 7.13 -9.14
CA ASP A 131 -22.66 8.51 -9.26
C ASP A 131 -21.13 8.62 -9.16
N GLY A 132 -20.43 7.49 -9.02
CA GLY A 132 -18.97 7.42 -8.92
C GLY A 132 -18.41 7.66 -7.52
N ALA A 133 -19.23 8.06 -6.54
CA ALA A 133 -18.83 8.15 -5.15
C ALA A 133 -18.65 6.75 -4.53
N TRP A 134 -17.98 6.69 -3.39
CA TRP A 134 -17.79 5.47 -2.62
C TRP A 134 -18.68 5.50 -1.39
N ALA A 135 -19.20 4.35 -1.01
CA ALA A 135 -19.91 4.19 0.26
C ALA A 135 -19.25 3.07 1.07
N ILE A 136 -19.07 3.28 2.37
CA ILE A 136 -18.70 2.17 3.27
C ILE A 136 -19.87 1.18 3.30
N VAL A 137 -19.55 -0.10 3.15
CA VAL A 137 -20.46 -1.24 3.26
C VAL A 137 -19.90 -2.24 4.25
N GLU A 138 -20.68 -3.28 4.57
CA GLU A 138 -20.25 -4.35 5.46
C GLU A 138 -18.87 -4.91 5.04
N PRO A 139 -17.90 -5.00 5.98
CA PRO A 139 -16.58 -5.54 5.69
C PRO A 139 -16.63 -7.00 5.21
N SER A 140 -15.93 -7.31 4.12
CA SER A 140 -15.84 -8.69 3.64
C SER A 140 -14.91 -9.54 4.52
N ASP A 141 -15.49 -10.56 5.16
CA ASP A 141 -14.78 -11.58 5.94
C ASP A 141 -13.75 -12.34 5.09
N ARG A 142 -14.15 -12.82 3.90
CA ARG A 142 -13.31 -13.59 2.98
C ARG A 142 -12.07 -12.79 2.54
N VAL A 143 -12.25 -11.52 2.18
CA VAL A 143 -11.14 -10.66 1.76
C VAL A 143 -10.19 -10.41 2.91
N LEU A 144 -10.73 -10.13 4.10
CA LEU A 144 -9.93 -9.92 5.29
C LEU A 144 -9.17 -11.18 5.69
N GLU A 145 -9.84 -12.33 5.71
CA GLU A 145 -9.23 -13.64 6.00
C GLU A 145 -8.04 -13.91 5.06
N GLN A 146 -8.23 -13.75 3.76
CA GLN A 146 -7.15 -13.92 2.78
C GLN A 146 -6.00 -12.93 2.99
N SER A 147 -6.30 -11.70 3.44
CA SER A 147 -5.31 -10.67 3.71
C SER A 147 -4.51 -10.91 4.99
N LEU A 148 -5.04 -11.73 5.90
CA LEU A 148 -4.45 -12.06 7.21
C LEU A 148 -3.86 -13.48 7.25
N ASN A 149 -4.27 -14.36 6.34
CA ASN A 149 -3.78 -15.72 6.32
C ASN A 149 -2.29 -15.76 6.00
N GLN A 150 -1.56 -16.56 6.77
CA GLN A 150 -0.18 -16.89 6.44
C GLN A 150 -0.20 -17.89 5.28
N PRO A 151 0.63 -17.72 4.23
CA PRO A 151 0.85 -18.82 3.31
C PRO A 151 1.33 -20.03 4.14
N PRO A 152 0.90 -21.26 3.80
CA PRO A 152 1.41 -22.46 4.46
C PRO A 152 2.95 -22.38 4.50
N PRO A 153 3.60 -22.77 5.60
CA PRO A 153 5.05 -22.84 5.63
C PRO A 153 5.52 -23.64 4.41
N ALA A 154 6.40 -23.05 3.60
CA ALA A 154 6.97 -23.75 2.46
C ALA A 154 7.58 -25.06 2.97
N LEU A 155 7.04 -26.19 2.52
CA LEU A 155 7.61 -27.50 2.79
C LEU A 155 9.04 -27.46 2.26
N ARG A 156 10.00 -27.47 3.17
CA ARG A 156 11.42 -27.65 2.82
C ARG A 156 11.57 -29.13 2.52
N PHE A 157 11.65 -29.46 1.23
CA PHE A 157 12.13 -30.76 0.77
C PHE A 157 13.65 -30.70 0.62
#